data_AF-A0A9P5RKS5-F1
#
_entry.id   AF-A0A9P5RKS5-F1
#
_cell.length_a   1.000
_cell.length_b   1.000
_cell.length_c   1.000
_cell.angle_alpha   90.00
_cell.angle_beta   90.00
_cell.angle_gamma   90.00
#
_symmetry.space_group_name_H-M   'P 1'
#
loop_
_entity.id
_entity.type
_entity.pdbx_description
1 polymer ?
#
loop_
_entity_poly.entity_id
_entity_poly.type
_entity_poly.pdbx_seq_one_letter_code
_entity_poly.pdbx_strand_id
1 'polypeptide(L)'
;MMSQGLVDKGLFSFYLGKTSRGGGGEVLFGGWDPSRIVEGHELVFTNVTRPKYWQINVENVFVSDKRVDYTAVKTVTYLTPKTAPPPQAKTTATGKRDPTLQGSWIQGRHW
;
A
#
# COMPACT_ATOMS: atom_id res chain seq x y z
N MET A 1 22.93 3.97 -6.09
CA MET A 1 22.30 4.98 -6.97
C MET A 1 22.53 6.38 -6.44
N MET A 2 21.87 6.81 -5.35
CA MET A 2 22.13 8.12 -4.73
C MET A 2 23.59 8.32 -4.32
N SER A 3 24.15 7.38 -3.57
CA SER A 3 25.56 7.43 -3.13
C SER A 3 26.59 7.38 -4.27
N GLN A 4 26.15 6.94 -5.46
CA GLN A 4 26.97 6.86 -6.67
C GLN A 4 26.73 8.08 -7.59
N GLY A 5 25.87 9.03 -7.19
CA GLY A 5 25.53 10.20 -8.01
C GLY A 5 24.76 9.89 -9.29
N LEU A 6 24.17 8.69 -9.43
CA LEU A 6 23.44 8.29 -10.65
C LEU A 6 22.05 8.91 -10.76
N VAL A 7 21.52 9.42 -9.64
CA VAL A 7 20.21 10.09 -9.55
C VAL A 7 20.31 11.20 -8.49
N ASP A 8 19.67 12.33 -8.77
CA ASP A 8 19.69 13.50 -7.89
C ASP A 8 18.69 13.40 -6.74
N LYS A 9 17.60 12.63 -6.94
CA LYS A 9 16.50 12.48 -6.00
C LYS A 9 16.25 11.01 -5.71
N GLY A 10 15.98 10.69 -4.45
CA GLY A 10 15.58 9.36 -3.98
C GLY A 10 14.14 9.01 -4.35
N LEU A 11 13.76 9.25 -5.60
CA LEU A 11 12.43 8.99 -6.16
C LEU A 11 12.50 7.83 -7.15
N PHE A 12 11.39 7.12 -7.27
CA PHE A 12 11.16 6.20 -8.37
C PHE A 12 9.67 6.22 -8.71
N SER A 13 9.34 5.84 -9.94
CA SER A 13 7.97 5.71 -10.39
C SER A 13 7.77 4.43 -11.20
N PHE A 14 6.54 3.94 -11.17
CA PHE A 14 6.09 2.78 -11.92
C PHE A 14 4.99 3.20 -12.88
N TYR A 15 5.17 2.93 -14.16
CA TYR A 15 4.07 2.95 -15.12
C TYR A 15 3.68 1.52 -15.45
N LEU A 16 2.41 1.18 -15.27
CA LEU A 16 1.87 -0.13 -15.64
C LEU A 16 0.95 0.04 -16.84
N GLY A 17 1.40 -0.45 -17.99
CA GLY A 17 0.67 -0.38 -19.24
C GLY A 17 -0.58 -1.26 -19.20
N LYS A 18 -1.68 -0.76 -19.77
CA LYS A 18 -2.92 -1.54 -19.89
C LYS A 18 -2.70 -2.69 -20.89
N THR A 19 -3.05 -3.92 -20.52
CA THR A 19 -2.98 -5.09 -21.42
C THR A 19 -3.70 -4.84 -22.75
N SER A 20 -4.83 -4.13 -22.73
CA SER A 20 -5.60 -3.77 -23.94
C SER A 20 -4.87 -2.81 -24.89
N ARG A 21 -3.77 -2.19 -24.47
CA ARG A 21 -2.94 -1.27 -25.27
C ARG A 21 -1.53 -1.83 -25.50
N GLY A 22 -1.39 -3.16 -25.49
CA GLY A 22 -0.10 -3.84 -25.64
C GLY A 22 0.62 -4.15 -24.32
N GLY A 23 0.08 -3.72 -23.18
CA GLY A 23 0.62 -4.04 -21.85
C GLY A 23 1.96 -3.39 -21.56
N GLY A 24 2.83 -4.13 -20.86
CA GLY A 24 4.16 -3.69 -20.46
C GLY A 24 4.20 -2.87 -19.18
N GLY A 25 5.40 -2.41 -18.82
CA GLY A 25 5.61 -1.52 -17.69
C GLY A 25 6.98 -0.87 -17.74
N GLU A 26 7.12 0.24 -17.05
CA GLU A 26 8.34 1.03 -16.98
C GLU A 26 8.65 1.35 -15.52
N VAL A 27 9.94 1.35 -15.18
CA VAL A 27 10.44 1.85 -13.91
C VAL A 27 11.38 3.00 -14.21
N LEU A 28 11.08 4.17 -13.65
CA LEU A 28 11.95 5.34 -13.75
C LEU A 28 12.55 5.65 -12.39
N PHE A 29 13.86 5.87 -12.34
CA PHE A 29 14.56 6.31 -11.13
C PHE A 29 14.90 7.80 -11.23
N GLY A 30 14.76 8.53 -10.12
CA GLY A 30 15.03 9.98 -10.04
C GLY A 30 13.81 10.87 -10.30
N GLY A 31 12.67 10.33 -10.73
CA GLY A 31 11.47 11.11 -11.00
C GLY A 31 10.32 10.30 -11.60
N TRP A 32 9.50 10.98 -12.42
CA TRP A 32 8.42 10.39 -13.21
C TRP A 32 8.37 11.05 -14.59
N ASP A 33 7.78 10.35 -15.57
CA ASP A 33 7.50 10.89 -16.91
C ASP A 33 6.11 11.54 -16.93
N PRO A 34 5.98 12.88 -17.11
CA PRO A 34 4.70 13.56 -17.17
C PRO A 34 3.78 13.06 -18.29
N SER A 35 4.34 12.52 -19.38
CA SER A 35 3.55 12.00 -20.51
C SER A 35 2.73 10.75 -20.15
N ARG A 36 3.07 10.10 -19.02
CA ARG A 36 2.34 8.95 -18.49
C ARG A 36 1.13 9.33 -17.64
N ILE A 37 0.98 10.61 -17.30
CA ILE A 37 -0.17 11.13 -16.54
C ILE A 37 -1.28 11.48 -17.54
N VAL A 38 -2.53 11.14 -17.20
CA VAL A 38 -3.69 11.47 -18.03
C VAL A 38 -3.77 13.00 -18.15
N GLU A 39 -3.98 13.48 -19.38
CA GLU A 39 -4.12 14.91 -19.65
C GLU A 39 -5.18 15.55 -18.73
N GLY A 40 -4.85 16.72 -18.17
CA GLY A 40 -5.70 17.42 -17.20
C GLY A 40 -5.62 16.90 -15.76
N HIS A 41 -4.78 15.91 -15.48
CA HIS A 41 -4.50 15.44 -14.12
C HIS A 41 -3.08 15.77 -13.66
N GLU A 42 -2.90 15.87 -12.35
CA GLU A 42 -1.61 16.12 -11.71
C GLU A 42 -1.22 14.97 -10.78
N LEU A 43 0.08 14.85 -10.50
CA LEU A 43 0.60 13.91 -9.52
C LEU A 43 0.31 14.44 -8.11
N VAL A 44 -0.41 13.65 -7.30
CA VAL A 44 -0.72 13.99 -5.90
C VAL A 44 0.17 13.18 -4.96
N PHE A 45 0.89 13.86 -4.07
CA PHE A 45 1.68 13.21 -3.03
C PHE A 45 0.82 12.95 -1.78
N THR A 46 1.03 11.79 -1.16
CA THR A 46 0.40 11.43 0.10
C THR A 46 1.42 10.90 1.09
N ASN A 47 1.15 11.08 2.37
CA ASN A 47 2.05 10.65 3.43
C ASN A 47 2.01 9.14 3.62
N VAL A 48 3.18 8.54 3.83
CA VAL A 48 3.29 7.16 4.31
C VAL A 48 2.89 7.08 5.78
N THR A 49 2.14 6.06 6.14
CA THR A 49 1.55 5.89 7.48
C THR A 49 2.30 4.90 8.37
N ARG A 50 3.26 4.15 7.80
CA ARG A 50 4.04 3.15 8.53
C ARG A 50 5.49 3.12 8.04
N PRO A 51 6.48 3.32 8.93
CA PRO A 51 7.89 3.20 8.57
C PRO A 51 8.20 1.82 7.96
N LYS A 52 9.12 1.80 6.98
CA LYS A 52 9.54 0.59 6.22
C LYS A 52 8.49 -0.02 5.29
N TYR A 53 7.29 0.56 5.19
CA TYR A 53 6.26 0.12 4.25
C TYR A 53 5.79 1.31 3.40
N TRP A 54 5.52 1.05 2.11
CA TRP A 54 4.82 2.00 1.24
C TRP A 54 3.30 1.96 1.52
N GLN A 55 2.94 2.10 2.79
CA GLN A 55 1.55 2.07 3.25
C GLN A 55 1.00 3.49 3.29
N ILE A 56 -0.11 3.72 2.59
CA ILE A 56 -0.82 5.01 2.56
C ILE A 56 -2.21 4.85 3.17
N ASN A 57 -2.83 5.98 3.55
CA ASN A 57 -4.23 5.98 3.95
C ASN A 57 -5.13 6.00 2.70
N VAL A 58 -6.17 5.17 2.69
CA VAL A 58 -7.23 5.16 1.66
C VAL A 58 -8.54 5.44 2.37
N GLU A 59 -9.17 6.57 2.04
CA GLU A 59 -10.36 7.04 2.75
C GLU A 59 -11.62 6.27 2.35
N ASN A 60 -11.86 6.16 1.04
CA ASN A 60 -13.08 5.60 0.50
C ASN A 60 -12.77 4.75 -0.74
N VAL A 61 -13.47 3.62 -0.86
CA VAL A 61 -13.46 2.79 -2.07
C VAL A 61 -14.88 2.73 -2.59
N PHE A 62 -15.06 2.94 -3.89
CA PHE A 62 -16.36 2.87 -4.54
C PHE A 62 -16.34 1.77 -5.60
N VAL A 63 -17.42 0.99 -5.66
CA VAL A 63 -17.70 0.08 -6.77
C VAL A 63 -18.99 0.57 -7.42
N SER A 64 -18.87 1.06 -8.65
CA SER A 64 -19.89 1.88 -9.29
C SER A 64 -20.20 3.12 -8.44
N ASP A 65 -21.46 3.32 -8.07
CA ASP A 65 -21.95 4.41 -7.23
C ASP A 65 -22.00 4.06 -5.74
N LYS A 66 -21.64 2.82 -5.37
CA LYS A 66 -21.75 2.34 -3.99
C LYS A 66 -20.41 2.41 -3.29
N ARG A 67 -20.39 3.13 -2.16
CA ARG A 67 -19.30 3.09 -1.21
C ARG A 67 -19.19 1.68 -0.65
N VAL A 68 -17.98 1.14 -0.65
CA VAL A 68 -17.68 -0.13 -0.03
C VAL A 68 -17.18 0.14 1.38
N ASP A 69 -18.02 -0.18 2.36
CA ASP A 69 -17.68 -0.01 3.77
C ASP A 69 -16.85 -1.19 4.25
N TYR A 70 -15.56 -0.94 4.45
CA TYR A 70 -14.64 -1.83 5.16
C TYR A 70 -13.90 -1.04 6.23
N THR A 71 -13.56 -1.68 7.35
CA THR A 71 -12.63 -1.12 8.34
C THR A 71 -11.30 -0.81 7.66
N ALA A 72 -10.93 0.48 7.59
CA ALA A 72 -9.73 1.05 6.99
C ALA A 72 -8.91 0.09 6.09
N VAL A 73 -9.09 0.21 4.77
CA VAL A 73 -8.29 -0.52 3.79
C VAL A 73 -6.83 -0.05 3.91
N LYS A 74 -6.01 -0.81 4.63
CA LYS A 74 -4.57 -0.63 4.68
C LYS A 74 -3.96 -1.31 3.47
N THR A 75 -3.71 -0.56 2.40
CA THR A 75 -3.02 -1.12 1.24
C THR A 75 -1.53 -1.29 1.56
N VAL A 76 -1.07 -2.54 1.58
CA VAL A 76 0.36 -2.88 1.62
C VAL A 76 0.70 -3.46 0.25
N THR A 77 1.47 -2.73 -0.54
CA THR A 77 1.99 -3.28 -1.80
C THR A 77 3.16 -4.21 -1.49
N TYR A 78 2.86 -5.51 -1.45
CA TYR A 78 3.89 -6.54 -1.59
C TYR A 78 4.14 -6.71 -3.09
N LEU A 79 5.23 -6.18 -3.62
CA LEU A 79 5.84 -6.77 -4.81
C LEU A 79 6.57 -8.04 -4.35
N THR A 80 5.83 -9.07 -3.94
CA THR A 80 6.42 -10.36 -3.60
C THR A 80 6.60 -11.18 -4.88
N PRO A 81 7.81 -11.72 -5.14
CA PRO A 81 7.92 -12.91 -5.95
C PRO A 81 6.96 -13.97 -5.36
N LYS A 82 6.28 -14.72 -6.22
CA LYS A 82 5.23 -15.73 -5.95
C LYS A 82 5.54 -16.76 -4.85
N THR A 83 6.75 -16.79 -4.31
CA THR A 83 7.27 -17.78 -3.36
C THR A 83 7.63 -17.25 -1.97
N ALA A 84 7.46 -15.96 -1.66
CA ALA A 84 7.66 -15.49 -0.29
C ALA A 84 6.46 -15.88 0.61
N PRO A 85 6.65 -16.64 1.70
CA PRO A 85 5.54 -16.96 2.59
C PRO A 85 4.99 -15.66 3.21
N PRO A 86 3.67 -15.51 3.37
CA PRO A 86 3.10 -14.35 4.04
C PRO A 86 3.69 -14.24 5.44
N PRO A 87 3.95 -13.01 5.95
CA PRO A 87 4.39 -12.83 7.33
C PRO A 87 3.38 -13.54 8.25
N GLN A 88 3.83 -14.58 8.95
CA GLN A 88 2.95 -15.30 9.87
C GLN A 88 2.49 -14.32 10.94
N ALA A 89 1.18 -14.05 10.99
CA ALA A 89 0.59 -13.35 12.11
C ALA A 89 0.86 -14.17 13.38
N LYS A 90 1.72 -13.67 14.27
CA LYS A 90 1.87 -14.25 15.60
C LYS A 90 0.64 -13.89 16.42
N THR A 91 -0.37 -14.75 16.38
CA THR A 91 -1.46 -14.70 17.36
C THR A 91 -0.96 -15.33 18.66
N THR A 92 -0.38 -14.54 19.55
CA THR A 92 -0.17 -14.97 20.95
C THR A 92 -1.46 -14.72 21.71
N ALA A 93 -2.30 -15.74 21.81
CA ALA A 93 -3.42 -15.75 22.75
C ALA A 93 -2.96 -16.36 24.07
N THR A 94 -2.63 -15.52 25.06
CA THR A 94 -2.45 -15.95 26.44
C THR A 94 -3.63 -15.42 27.25
N GLY A 95 -4.58 -16.31 27.59
CA GLY A 95 -5.69 -15.97 28.47
C GLY A 95 -6.50 -17.22 28.83
N LYS A 96 -6.49 -17.61 30.10
CA LYS A 96 -7.35 -18.67 30.64
C LYS A 96 -8.82 -18.28 30.40
N ARG A 97 -9.60 -19.21 29.84
CA ARG A 97 -11.03 -19.03 29.59
C ARG A 97 -11.80 -19.03 30.92
N ASP A 98 -12.51 -17.95 31.21
CA ASP A 98 -13.65 -17.95 32.13
C ASP A 98 -14.93 -18.09 31.26
N PRO A 99 -15.73 -19.14 31.41
CA PRO A 99 -16.84 -19.45 30.51
C PRO A 99 -18.10 -18.58 30.69
N THR A 100 -18.10 -17.54 31.53
CA THR A 100 -19.35 -16.81 31.88
C THR A 100 -19.48 -15.35 31.43
N LEU A 101 -18.45 -14.75 30.83
CA LEU A 101 -18.52 -13.35 30.39
C LEU A 101 -18.59 -13.23 28.86
N GLN A 102 -19.82 -13.13 28.32
CA GLN A 102 -20.04 -12.74 26.92
C GLN A 102 -19.82 -11.23 26.77
N GLY A 103 -18.72 -10.89 26.07
CA GLY A 103 -18.53 -9.59 25.43
C GLY A 103 -17.40 -8.74 26.03
N SER A 104 -16.39 -8.44 25.22
CA SER A 104 -15.72 -7.12 25.28
C SER A 104 -14.82 -6.82 24.10
N TRP A 105 -14.98 -5.57 23.67
CA TRP A 105 -14.00 -4.59 23.19
C TRP A 105 -12.55 -5.05 22.99
N ILE A 106 -11.97 -4.63 21.87
CA ILE A 106 -10.51 -4.62 21.66
C ILE A 106 -10.07 -3.16 21.42
N GLN A 107 -9.48 -2.55 22.44
CA GLN A 107 -8.60 -1.40 22.28
C GLN A 107 -7.19 -1.91 21.98
N GLY A 108 -6.54 -1.37 20.95
CA GLY A 108 -5.13 -1.63 20.65
C GLY A 108 -4.33 -0.32 20.62
N ARG A 109 -3.36 -0.19 21.54
CA ARG A 109 -2.37 0.89 21.61
C ARG A 109 -1.04 0.39 21.00
N HIS A 110 -0.41 1.26 20.21
CA HIS A 110 1.00 1.39 19.72
C HIS A 110 1.90 0.13 19.66
N TRP A 111 2.70 -0.05 18.60
CA TRP A 111 3.72 0.87 18.06
C TRP A 111 3.83 0.81 16.53
#